data_AF-A0A2J8QL60-F1
#
_entry.id   AF-A0A2J8QL60-F1
#
_cell.length_a   1.000
_cell.length_b   1.000
_cell.length_c   1.000
_cell.angle_alpha   90.00
_cell.angle_beta   90.00
_cell.angle_gamma   90.00
#
_symmetry.space_group_name_H-M   'P 1'
#
loop_
_entity.id
_entity.type
_entity.pdbx_description
1 polymer ?
#
loop_
_entity_poly.entity_id
_entity_poly.type
_entity_poly.pdbx_seq_one_letter_code
_entity_poly.pdbx_strand_id
1 'polypeptide(L)'
;MFVLCNQNKELVSYRAINRPDITDTEMETVMDTIVDSLFCFFVTLGAVPIIRCSRGTAAEMVAVKLDKKLRENLRDARNSLFTG
;
A
#
# COMPACT_ATOMS: atom_id res chain seq x y z
N MET A 1 1.05 14.58 9.23
CA MET A 1 2.14 14.15 8.31
C MET A 1 2.52 12.73 8.70
N PHE A 2 2.65 11.79 7.76
CA PHE A 2 3.03 10.39 8.03
C PHE A 2 4.18 9.96 7.11
N VAL A 3 4.91 8.91 7.52
CA VAL A 3 5.96 8.26 6.74
C VAL A 3 5.77 6.75 6.87
N LEU A 4 5.77 6.02 5.75
CA LEU A 4 5.49 4.57 5.74
C LEU A 4 6.60 3.75 6.39
N CYS A 5 7.88 4.07 6.11
CA CYS A 5 9.03 3.33 6.62
C CYS A 5 10.09 4.29 7.16
N ASN A 6 10.10 4.51 8.48
CA ASN A 6 11.14 5.34 9.12
C ASN A 6 12.48 4.59 9.23
N GLN A 7 12.46 3.33 9.64
CA GLN A 7 13.68 2.57 9.95
C GLN A 7 14.30 1.83 8.76
N ASN A 8 13.67 1.83 7.58
CA ASN A 8 14.21 1.15 6.38
C ASN A 8 13.75 1.87 5.10
N LYS A 9 13.87 3.20 5.06
CA LYS A 9 13.39 4.03 3.93
C LYS A 9 13.97 3.63 2.57
N GLU A 10 15.15 3.03 2.55
CA GLU A 10 15.81 2.58 1.33
C GLU A 10 15.02 1.48 0.61
N LEU A 11 14.26 0.65 1.34
CA LEU A 11 13.49 -0.47 0.78
C LEU A 11 12.32 0.00 -0.10
N VAL A 12 11.70 1.13 0.23
CA VAL A 12 10.55 1.69 -0.50
C VAL A 12 10.90 3.00 -1.20
N SER A 13 12.19 3.21 -1.47
CA SER A 13 12.69 4.43 -2.09
C SER A 13 12.45 4.48 -3.60
N TYR A 14 12.49 5.68 -4.18
CA TYR A 14 12.46 5.86 -5.63
C TYR A 14 13.55 5.03 -6.33
N ARG A 15 14.76 4.97 -5.74
CA ARG A 15 15.87 4.18 -6.27
C ARG A 15 15.60 2.68 -6.23
N ALA A 16 14.99 2.18 -5.15
CA ALA A 16 14.68 0.76 -5.02
C ALA A 16 13.73 0.29 -6.14
N ILE A 17 12.76 1.12 -6.53
CA ILE A 17 11.76 0.82 -7.55
C ILE A 17 12.28 1.01 -8.98
N ASN A 18 13.22 1.94 -9.20
CA ASN A 18 13.65 2.34 -10.56
C ASN A 18 15.05 1.86 -10.94
N ARG A 19 15.69 0.99 -10.15
CA ARG A 19 16.98 0.40 -10.53
C ARG A 19 16.78 -0.62 -11.67
N PRO A 20 17.71 -0.70 -12.64
CA PRO A 20 17.54 -1.53 -13.84
C PRO A 20 17.61 -3.04 -13.56
N ASP A 21 18.16 -3.42 -12.41
CA ASP A 21 18.36 -4.79 -11.95
C ASP A 21 17.28 -5.24 -10.94
N ILE A 22 16.20 -4.47 -10.79
CA ILE A 22 15.09 -4.90 -9.94
C ILE A 22 14.39 -6.11 -10.55
N THR A 23 14.15 -7.12 -9.73
CA THR A 23 13.36 -8.29 -10.14
C THR A 23 11.86 -8.05 -9.88
N ASP A 24 11.00 -8.76 -10.61
CA ASP A 24 9.55 -8.71 -10.38
C ASP A 24 9.17 -9.08 -8.94
N THR A 25 9.89 -10.02 -8.33
CA THR A 25 9.68 -10.43 -6.94
C THR A 25 10.04 -9.33 -5.93
N GLU A 26 11.13 -8.61 -6.17
CA GLU A 26 11.51 -7.47 -5.33
C GLU A 26 10.52 -6.32 -5.50
N MET A 27 10.10 -6.03 -6.73
CA MET A 27 9.05 -5.06 -7.01
C MET A 27 7.77 -5.38 -6.23
N GLU A 28 7.30 -6.62 -6.32
CA GLU A 28 6.12 -7.10 -5.60
C GLU A 28 6.25 -6.89 -4.09
N THR A 29 7.40 -7.25 -3.51
CA THR A 29 7.69 -7.10 -2.08
C THR A 29 7.65 -5.64 -1.63
N VAL A 30 8.24 -4.74 -2.42
CA VAL A 30 8.22 -3.30 -2.16
C VAL A 30 6.78 -2.77 -2.19
N MET A 31 6.00 -3.18 -3.18
CA MET A 31 4.60 -2.75 -3.29
C MET A 31 3.73 -3.29 -2.14
N ASP A 32 3.92 -4.54 -1.74
CA ASP A 32 3.20 -5.13 -0.60
C ASP A 32 3.51 -4.38 0.71
N THR A 33 4.77 -4.01 0.91
CA THR A 33 5.18 -3.20 2.07
C THR A 33 4.46 -1.84 2.11
N ILE A 34 4.34 -1.18 0.95
CA ILE A 34 3.62 0.09 0.82
C ILE A 34 2.12 -0.10 1.08
N VAL A 35 1.51 -1.14 0.49
CA VAL A 35 0.08 -1.47 0.64
C VAL A 35 -0.27 -1.75 2.09
N ASP A 36 0.54 -2.54 2.78
CA ASP A 36 0.34 -2.88 4.20
C ASP A 36 0.42 -1.65 5.10
N SER A 37 1.41 -0.80 4.86
CA SER A 37 1.60 0.43 5.62
C SER A 37 0.44 1.42 5.42
N LEU A 38 -0.03 1.58 4.18
CA LEU A 38 -1.19 2.43 3.88
C LEU A 38 -2.48 1.85 4.45
N PHE A 39 -2.67 0.53 4.38
CA PHE A 39 -3.83 -0.13 4.98
C PHE A 39 -3.88 0.11 6.50
N CYS A 40 -2.77 -0.12 7.20
CA CYS A 40 -2.68 0.14 8.65
C CYS A 40 -2.94 1.60 9.00
N PHE A 41 -2.46 2.54 8.17
CA PHE A 41 -2.74 3.96 8.34
C PHE A 41 -4.24 4.27 8.24
N PHE A 42 -4.92 3.76 7.21
CA PHE A 42 -6.37 3.98 7.04
C PHE A 42 -7.22 3.28 8.10
N VAL A 43 -6.82 2.09 8.53
CA VAL A 43 -7.42 1.39 9.69
C VAL A 43 -7.31 2.25 10.94
N THR A 44 -6.13 2.81 11.21
CA THR A 44 -5.89 3.69 12.37
C THR A 44 -6.73 4.96 12.32
N LEU A 45 -7.01 5.47 11.12
CA LEU A 45 -7.91 6.61 10.92
C LEU A 45 -9.40 6.24 10.91
N GLY A 46 -9.76 4.96 10.90
CA GLY A 46 -11.15 4.49 10.77
C GLY A 46 -11.82 4.92 9.46
N ALA A 47 -11.06 5.21 8.40
CA ALA A 47 -11.58 5.81 7.18
C ALA A 47 -11.24 4.98 5.93
N VAL A 48 -12.26 4.75 5.08
CA VAL A 48 -12.08 4.09 3.77
C VAL A 48 -11.87 5.16 2.69
N PRO A 49 -10.71 5.22 2.02
CA PRO A 49 -10.40 6.29 1.08
C PRO A 49 -11.01 6.05 -0.31
N ILE A 50 -11.14 7.13 -1.11
CA ILE A 50 -11.28 7.04 -2.56
C ILE A 50 -9.87 6.93 -3.17
N ILE A 51 -9.57 5.80 -3.82
CA ILE A 51 -8.25 5.55 -4.41
C ILE A 51 -8.14 6.17 -5.80
N ARG A 52 -7.07 6.94 -6.04
CA ARG A 52 -6.71 7.55 -7.33
C ARG A 52 -5.21 7.44 -7.55
N CYS A 53 -4.78 7.11 -8.77
CA CYS A 53 -3.36 6.99 -9.11
C CYS A 53 -3.10 7.27 -10.60
N SER A 54 -1.83 7.45 -10.96
CA SER A 54 -1.35 7.49 -12.35
C SER A 54 -1.23 6.07 -12.92
N ARG A 55 -1.76 5.87 -14.13
CA ARG A 55 -1.72 4.57 -14.84
C ARG A 55 -0.33 4.28 -15.42
N GLY A 56 -0.01 3.00 -15.59
CA GLY A 56 1.21 2.49 -16.19
C GLY A 56 2.46 2.62 -15.31
N THR A 57 2.27 2.86 -14.01
CA THR A 57 3.37 3.07 -13.05
C THR A 57 3.22 2.18 -11.82
N ALA A 58 4.25 2.11 -10.98
CA ALA A 58 4.20 1.44 -9.68
C ALA A 58 3.01 1.89 -8.81
N ALA A 59 2.56 3.14 -8.96
CA ALA A 59 1.40 3.67 -8.23
C ALA A 59 0.10 2.92 -8.56
N GLU A 60 -0.06 2.44 -9.79
CA GLU A 60 -1.22 1.64 -10.20
C GLU A 60 -1.22 0.27 -9.51
N MET A 61 -0.05 -0.37 -9.40
CA MET A 61 0.09 -1.66 -8.70
C MET A 61 -0.27 -1.52 -7.21
N VAL A 62 0.22 -0.48 -6.54
CA VAL A 62 -0.15 -0.17 -5.14
C VAL A 62 -1.66 0.09 -5.03
N ALA A 63 -2.23 0.88 -5.93
CA ALA A 63 -3.66 1.22 -5.90
C ALA A 63 -4.57 0.01 -6.06
N VAL A 64 -4.27 -0.88 -7.02
CA VAL A 64 -5.04 -2.11 -7.25
C VAL A 64 -4.93 -3.06 -6.05
N LYS A 65 -3.72 -3.27 -5.52
CA LYS A 65 -3.50 -4.13 -4.35
C LYS A 65 -4.18 -3.58 -3.10
N LEU A 66 -4.12 -2.27 -2.86
CA LEU A 66 -4.77 -1.62 -1.74
C LEU A 66 -6.30 -1.70 -1.85
N ASP A 67 -6.89 -1.45 -3.02
CA ASP A 67 -8.34 -1.60 -3.26
C ASP A 67 -8.80 -3.03 -2.94
N LYS A 68 -8.06 -4.04 -3.44
CA LYS A 68 -8.33 -5.46 -3.13
C LYS A 68 -8.30 -5.72 -1.62
N LYS A 69 -7.23 -5.29 -0.94
CA LYS A 69 -7.06 -5.51 0.50
C LYS A 69 -8.15 -4.83 1.34
N LEU A 70 -8.54 -3.61 0.98
CA LEU A 70 -9.65 -2.91 1.62
C LEU A 70 -10.97 -3.68 1.43
N ARG A 71 -11.31 -4.07 0.20
CA ARG A 71 -12.54 -4.81 -0.09
C ARG A 71 -12.62 -6.14 0.67
N GLU A 72 -11.51 -6.87 0.76
CA GLU A 72 -11.44 -8.14 1.49
C GLU A 72 -11.70 -7.95 2.99
N ASN A 73 -11.15 -6.88 3.61
CA ASN A 73 -11.31 -6.62 5.03
C ASN A 73 -12.63 -5.91 5.40
N LEU A 74 -13.29 -5.26 4.44
CA LEU A 74 -14.61 -4.65 4.63
C LEU A 74 -15.77 -5.62 4.36
N ARG A 75 -15.50 -6.79 3.77
CA ARG A 75 -16.52 -7.74 3.36
C ARG A 75 -17.35 -8.26 4.54
N ASP A 76 -16.76 -8.37 5.73
CA ASP A 76 -17.48 -8.75 6.95
C ASP A 76 -17.66 -7.54 7.87
N ALA A 77 -18.86 -6.95 7.81
CA ALA A 77 -19.23 -5.79 8.63
C ALA A 77 -19.19 -6.07 10.14
N ARG A 78 -19.24 -7.34 10.58
CA ARG A 78 -19.16 -7.71 12.00
C ARG A 78 -17.74 -7.68 12.55
N ASN A 79 -16.73 -7.70 11.68
CA ASN A 79 -15.31 -7.67 12.04
C ASN A 79 -14.55 -6.57 11.30
N SER A 80 -15.23 -5.46 10.99
CA SER A 80 -14.61 -4.35 10.28
C SER A 80 -13.50 -3.75 11.13
N LEU A 81 -12.29 -3.71 10.58
CA LEU A 81 -11.15 -3.03 11.19
C LEU A 81 -11.30 -1.49 11.16
N PHE A 82 -12.30 -0.97 10.45
CA PHE A 82 -12.54 0.47 10.26
C PHE A 82 -13.59 1.04 11.22
N THR A 83 -13.61 0.58 12.47
CA THR A 83 -14.47 1.13 13.53
C THR A 83 -13.68 2.19 14.31
N GLY A 84 -13.53 3.37 13.71
CA GLY A 84 -13.10 4.58 14.43
C GLY A 84 -14.23 5.19 15.24
#